data_AF-X7YZ46-F1
#
_entry.id   AF-X7YZ46-F1
#
_cell.length_a   1.000
_cell.length_b   1.000
_cell.length_c   1.000
_cell.angle_alpha   90.00
_cell.angle_beta   90.00
_cell.angle_gamma   90.00
#
_symmetry.space_group_name_H-M   'P 1'
#
loop_
_entity.id
_entity.type
_entity.pdbx_description
1 polymer ?
#
loop_
_entity_poly.entity_id
_entity_poly.type
_entity_poly.pdbx_seq_one_letter_code
_entity_poly.pdbx_strand_id
1 'polypeptide(L)' 'MVRLDTTQPDKPVGVHFGRRAAIYLLERDDPQFATWLAVLQRSLNDGTPVRFAYAVAGPRLTLVEPAH' A
#
# COMPACT_ATOMS: atom_id res chain seq x y z
N MET A 1 -8.44 6.85 -3.79
CA MET A 1 -7.66 7.68 -2.85
C MET A 1 -6.91 6.76 -1.92
N VAL A 2 -5.58 6.78 -1.98
CA VAL A 2 -4.68 6.05 -1.07
C VAL A 2 -4.35 6.94 0.13
N ARG A 3 -4.12 6.35 1.31
CA ARG A 3 -3.45 7.00 2.44
C ARG A 3 -2.41 6.06 3.02
N LEU A 4 -1.30 6.61 3.48
CA LEU A 4 -0.16 5.87 4.02
C LEU A 4 0.12 6.30 5.46
N ASP A 5 0.22 5.33 6.36
CA ASP A 5 0.77 5.51 7.71
C ASP A 5 2.22 5.04 7.72
N THR A 6 3.13 6.01 7.64
CA THR A 6 4.58 5.79 7.65
C THR A 6 5.21 6.26 8.95
N THR A 7 4.42 6.51 10.00
CA THR A 7 4.88 7.16 11.24
C THR A 7 5.89 6.32 12.03
N GLN A 8 5.95 5.00 11.78
CA GLN A 8 6.87 4.08 12.43
C GLN A 8 7.83 3.46 11.40
N PRO A 9 9.14 3.78 11.45
CA PRO A 9 10.12 3.36 10.45
C PRO A 9 10.45 1.87 10.47
N ASP A 10 10.18 1.19 11.59
CA ASP A 10 10.50 -0.24 11.77
C ASP A 10 9.27 -1.14 11.70
N LYS A 11 8.08 -0.57 11.45
CA LYS A 11 6.83 -1.32 11.33
C LYS A 11 6.31 -1.32 9.89
N PRO A 12 5.52 -2.33 9.50
CA PRO A 12 4.86 -2.33 8.19
C PRO A 12 4.09 -1.03 7.97
N VAL A 13 4.13 -0.52 6.74
CA VAL A 13 3.41 0.71 6.39
C VAL A 13 1.92 0.39 6.28
N GLY A 14 1.10 1.13 7.02
CA GLY A 14 -0.36 1.02 6.92
C GLY A 14 -0.85 1.65 5.62
N VAL A 15 -1.60 0.92 4.81
CA VAL A 15 -2.14 1.37 3.53
C VAL A 15 -3.66 1.32 3.56
N HIS A 16 -4.30 2.47 3.34
CA HIS A 16 -5.75 2.59 3.28
C HIS A 16 -6.21 2.88 1.85
N PHE A 17 -7.13 2.06 1.32
CA PHE A 17 -7.70 2.27 -0.02
C PHE A 17 -9.13 2.83 0.07
N GLY A 18 -9.31 4.12 -0.19
CA GLY A 18 -10.63 4.75 -0.18
C GLY A 18 -11.10 5.21 1.20
N ARG A 19 -12.37 5.64 1.30
CA ARG A 19 -12.87 6.44 2.43
C ARG A 19 -13.24 5.63 3.69
N ARG A 20 -13.39 4.30 3.58
CA ARG A 20 -13.87 3.41 4.67
C ARG A 20 -13.16 2.04 4.71
N ALA A 21 -11.99 1.89 4.10
CA ALA A 21 -11.41 0.57 3.92
C ALA A 21 -10.60 0.06 5.11
N ALA A 22 -10.51 -1.28 5.17
CA ALA A 22 -9.56 -2.03 5.97
C ALA A 22 -8.12 -1.49 5.78
N ILE A 23 -7.32 -1.62 6.84
CA ILE A 23 -5.90 -1.27 6.82
C ILE A 23 -5.16 -2.48 6.26
N TYR A 24 -4.48 -2.29 5.13
CA TYR A 24 -3.54 -3.26 4.57
C TYR A 24 -2.13 -2.94 5.03
N LEU A 25 -1.25 -3.94 5.05
CA LEU A 25 0.12 -3.79 5.52
C LEU A 25 1.09 -3.99 4.37
N LEU A 26 1.96 -3.00 4.16
CA LEU A 26 3.11 -3.11 3.29
C LEU A 26 4.34 -3.44 4.15
N GLU A 27 4.77 -4.69 4.11
CA GLU A 27 5.92 -5.20 4.86
C GLU A 27 7.23 -4.55 4.37
N ARG A 28 8.06 -4.08 5.29
CA ARG A 28 9.30 -3.33 4.96
C ARG A 28 10.43 -4.21 4.45
N ASP A 29 10.43 -5.47 4.84
CA ASP A 29 11.38 -6.49 4.41
C ASP A 29 10.96 -7.17 3.10
N ASP A 30 9.81 -6.81 2.53
CA ASP A 30 9.38 -7.32 1.23
C ASP A 30 10.33 -6.83 0.12
N PRO A 31 10.84 -7.71 -0.76
CA PRO A 31 11.69 -7.31 -1.88
C PRO A 31 11.07 -6.25 -2.79
N GLN A 32 9.74 -6.15 -2.84
CA GLN A 32 9.01 -5.16 -3.64
C GLN A 32 8.66 -3.89 -2.87
N PHE A 33 9.06 -3.78 -1.59
CA PHE A 33 8.67 -2.67 -0.71
C PHE A 33 8.87 -1.30 -1.36
N ALA A 34 10.08 -1.00 -1.83
CA ALA A 34 10.40 0.31 -2.40
C ALA A 34 9.58 0.61 -3.66
N THR A 35 9.42 -0.39 -4.53
CA THR A 35 8.63 -0.29 -5.76
C THR A 35 7.16 -0.01 -5.47
N TRP A 36 6.56 -0.80 -4.59
CA TRP A 36 5.15 -0.66 -4.23
C TRP A 36 4.90 0.62 -3.45
N LEU A 37 5.80 1.02 -2.56
CA LEU A 37 5.72 2.30 -1.85
C LEU A 37 5.72 3.47 -2.84
N ALA A 38 6.59 3.45 -3.87
CA ALA A 38 6.63 4.50 -4.89
C ALA A 38 5.31 4.59 -5.68
N VAL A 39 4.70 3.45 -6.04
CA VAL A 39 3.40 3.41 -6.72
C VAL A 39 2.30 4.01 -5.82
N LEU A 40 2.27 3.64 -4.55
CA LEU A 40 1.29 4.16 -3.59
C LEU A 40 1.47 5.65 -3.32
N GLN A 41 2.70 6.13 -3.20
CA GLN A 41 3.01 7.55 -3.04
C GLN A 41 2.57 8.35 -4.26
N ARG A 42 2.81 7.82 -5.47
CA ARG A 42 2.31 8.44 -6.70
C ARG A 42 0.79 8.50 -6.73
N SER A 43 0.10 7.42 -6.38
CA SER A 43 -1.36 7.37 -6.28
C SER A 43 -1.93 8.35 -5.25
N LEU A 44 -1.25 8.50 -4.11
CA LEU A 44 -1.58 9.48 -3.07
C LEU A 44 -1.48 10.92 -3.62
N ASN A 45 -0.41 11.24 -4.35
CA ASN A 45 -0.14 12.59 -4.86
C ASN A 45 -1.03 12.95 -6.06
N ASP A 46 -1.16 12.03 -7.02
CA ASP A 46 -1.83 12.28 -8.31
C ASP A 46 -3.32 11.95 -8.26
N GLY A 47 -3.80 11.30 -7.18
CA GLY A 47 -5.17 10.81 -7.07
C GLY A 47 -5.49 9.64 -8.00
N THR A 48 -4.48 9.01 -8.60
CA THR A 48 -4.65 7.92 -9.57
C THR A 48 -5.05 6.60 -8.88
N PRO A 49 -5.85 5.75 -9.54
CA PRO A 49 -6.22 4.45 -9.00
C PRO A 49 -5.02 3.48 -9.02
N VAL A 50 -5.06 2.49 -8.12
CA VAL A 50 -4.10 1.40 -8.04
C VAL A 50 -4.84 0.08 -7.95
N ARG A 51 -4.29 -0.95 -8.59
CA ARG A 51 -4.72 -2.33 -8.41
C ARG A 51 -3.82 -2.96 -7.35
N PHE A 52 -4.44 -3.72 -6.44
CA PHE A 52 -3.71 -4.39 -5.37
C PHE A 52 -4.30 -5.77 -5.07
N ALA A 53 -3.48 -6.62 -4.45
CA ALA A 53 -3.89 -7.89 -3.84
C ALA A 53 -3.28 -8.01 -2.45
N TYR A 54 -3.86 -8.87 -1.63
CA TYR A 54 -3.41 -9.12 -0.26
C TYR A 54 -3.45 -10.63 0.05
N ALA A 55 -2.70 -11.02 1.07
CA ALA A 55 -2.63 -12.40 1.52
C ALA A 55 -3.98 -12.87 2.06
N VAL A 56 -4.35 -14.13 1.82
CA VAL A 56 -5.59 -14.70 2.36
C VAL A 56 -5.57 -14.73 3.90
N ALA A 57 -4.39 -14.93 4.49
CA ALA A 57 -4.21 -15.08 5.93
C ALA A 57 -4.11 -13.76 6.71
N GLY A 58 -4.18 -12.59 6.05
CA GLY A 58 -4.04 -11.32 6.75
C GLY A 58 -3.93 -10.10 5.85
N PRO A 59 -3.74 -8.90 6.42
CA PRO A 59 -3.79 -7.64 5.68
C PRO A 59 -2.55 -7.37 4.82
N ARG A 60 -1.55 -8.26 4.78
CA ARG A 60 -0.31 -8.07 4.03
C ARG A 60 -0.59 -7.93 2.53
N LEU A 61 -0.04 -6.89 1.91
CA LEU A 61 -0.07 -6.70 0.46
C LEU A 61 0.84 -7.71 -0.24
N THR A 62 0.36 -8.23 -1.37
CA THR A 62 1.09 -9.19 -2.22
C THR A 62 1.18 -8.74 -3.69
N LEU A 63 0.49 -7.66 -4.05
CA LEU A 63 0.57 -7.00 -5.34
C LEU A 63 0.19 -5.53 -5.15
N VAL A 64 0.96 -4.63 -5.77
CA VAL A 64 0.58 -3.22 -5.96
C VAL A 64 1.07 -2.78 -7.33
N GLU A 65 0.16 -2.29 -8.16
CA GLU A 65 0.46 -1.78 -9.49
C GLU A 65 -0.45 -0.59 -9.86
N PRO A 66 -0.02 0.30 -10.76
CA PRO A 66 -0.90 1.33 -11.32
C PRO A 66 -2.13 0.70 -11.97
N ALA A 67 -3.32 1.27 -11.74
CA ALA A 67 -4.48 0.90 -12.53
C ALA A 67 -4.47 1.77 -13.80
N HIS A 68 -4.17 1.14 -14.94
CA HIS A 68 -4.21 1.76 -16.26
C HIS A 68 -5.63 2.15 -16.67
#